data_AF-A0A948E680-F1
#
_entry.id   AF-A0A948E680-F1
#
_cell.length_a   1.000
_cell.length_b   1.000
_cell.length_c   1.000
_cell.angle_alpha   90.00
_cell.angle_beta   90.00
_cell.angle_gamma   90.00
#
_symmetry.space_group_name_H-M   'P 1'
#
loop_
_entity.id
_entity.type
_entity.pdbx_description
1 polymer ?
#
loop_
_entity_poly.entity_id
_entity_poly.type
_entity_poly.pdbx_seq_one_letter_code
_entity_poly.pdbx_strand_id
1 'polypeptide(L)'
;MFSKILAASFALLFLSFTPSCDDDNGKSLCGNGVLDPGETCDPAMDLYSGVCSDKCVLTQFCGNGVVEGSEECDDGNVGNGDGCTRECRIETGCGNGFIDFTIDENGRLVYEECDDNNLSDSDSCSSTCTLLSGTQTCGNGLLEFPEDCDDGNTTDGDGC
;
A
#
# COMPACT_ATOMS: atom_id res chain seq x y z
N MET A 1 50.42 49.26 -42.64
CA MET A 1 50.56 49.41 -41.18
C MET A 1 49.31 50.10 -40.64
N PHE A 2 48.57 49.40 -39.76
CA PHE A 2 47.43 49.82 -38.92
C PHE A 2 46.14 50.28 -39.65
N SER A 3 45.20 49.39 -39.99
CA SER A 3 44.15 48.80 -39.13
C SER A 3 43.45 49.80 -38.19
N LYS A 4 42.23 50.20 -38.55
CA LYS A 4 41.23 50.75 -37.63
C LYS A 4 39.98 49.88 -37.72
N ILE A 5 39.96 48.81 -36.92
CA ILE A 5 38.75 48.05 -36.59
C ILE A 5 38.08 48.82 -35.46
N LEU A 6 36.86 49.29 -35.71
CA LEU A 6 36.00 49.89 -34.70
C LEU A 6 35.54 48.74 -33.77
N ALA A 7 35.95 48.78 -32.51
CA ALA A 7 35.57 47.80 -31.51
C ALA A 7 34.06 47.88 -31.23
N ALA A 8 33.31 46.89 -31.70
CA ALA A 8 31.92 46.68 -31.30
C ALA A 8 31.88 46.08 -29.90
N SER A 9 30.95 46.62 -29.11
CA SER A 9 30.83 46.46 -27.68
C SER A 9 30.62 45.01 -27.24
N PHE A 10 31.22 44.71 -26.10
CA PHE A 10 31.15 43.46 -25.37
C PHE A 10 29.73 43.26 -24.83
N ALA A 11 28.95 42.38 -25.45
CA ALA A 11 27.75 41.80 -24.85
C ALA A 11 27.91 40.29 -24.89
N LEU A 12 28.51 39.72 -23.83
CA LEU A 12 28.34 38.31 -23.53
C LEU A 12 26.84 38.10 -23.26
N LEU A 13 26.14 37.69 -24.31
CA LEU A 13 24.84 37.05 -24.19
C LEU A 13 25.09 35.67 -23.54
N PHE A 14 25.19 35.64 -22.22
CA PHE A 14 24.93 34.42 -21.47
C PHE A 14 23.43 34.15 -21.60
N LEU A 15 23.04 33.56 -22.73
CA LEU A 15 21.80 32.82 -22.82
C LEU A 15 21.96 31.61 -21.90
N SER A 16 21.67 31.82 -20.62
CA SER A 16 21.29 30.76 -19.70
C SER A 16 19.91 30.27 -20.15
N PHE A 17 19.90 29.48 -21.23
CA PHE A 17 18.79 28.57 -21.48
C PHE A 17 18.90 27.47 -20.41
N THR A 18 18.35 27.76 -19.24
CA THR A 18 17.83 26.68 -18.40
C THR A 18 16.65 26.08 -19.16
N PRO A 19 16.65 24.77 -19.46
CA PRO A 19 15.42 24.12 -19.91
C PRO A 19 14.45 24.13 -18.73
N SER A 20 13.56 25.12 -18.65
CA SER A 20 12.39 25.05 -17.78
C SER A 20 11.35 24.19 -18.49
N CYS A 21 11.02 23.07 -17.89
CA CYS A 21 9.76 22.35 -18.10
C CYS A 21 8.61 23.26 -17.62
N ASP A 22 8.14 24.19 -18.46
CA ASP A 22 7.04 25.09 -18.11
C ASP A 22 6.21 25.44 -19.34
N ASP A 23 4.92 25.07 -19.33
CA ASP A 23 3.92 25.74 -20.15
C ASP A 23 3.50 27.05 -19.43
N ASP A 24 3.68 28.16 -20.13
CA ASP A 24 3.06 29.49 -19.96
C ASP A 24 3.07 30.25 -18.60
N ASN A 25 3.62 29.77 -17.47
CA ASN A 25 3.77 30.67 -16.29
C ASN A 25 4.64 30.21 -15.09
N GLY A 26 5.68 29.38 -15.26
CA GLY A 26 6.55 29.05 -14.11
C GLY A 26 5.87 28.21 -13.02
N LYS A 27 4.92 27.36 -13.43
CA LYS A 27 4.19 26.47 -12.54
C LYS A 27 4.40 25.05 -13.05
N SER A 28 5.17 24.29 -12.28
CA SER A 28 5.16 22.82 -12.21
C SER A 28 3.84 22.26 -12.74
N LEU A 29 3.91 21.55 -13.86
CA LEU A 29 2.74 21.03 -14.56
C LEU A 29 2.32 19.74 -13.87
N CYS A 30 1.58 19.89 -12.78
CA CYS A 30 1.07 18.74 -12.06
C CYS A 30 0.26 17.81 -12.98
N GLY A 31 0.63 16.53 -13.02
CA GLY A 31 0.01 15.51 -13.87
C GLY A 31 0.66 15.38 -15.24
N ASN A 32 1.90 15.84 -15.41
CA ASN A 32 2.66 15.70 -16.66
C ASN A 32 3.46 14.39 -16.74
N GLY A 33 3.42 13.57 -15.68
CA GLY A 33 4.09 12.27 -15.63
C GLY A 33 5.57 12.35 -15.27
N VAL A 34 6.03 13.50 -14.74
CA VAL A 34 7.36 13.66 -14.16
C VAL A 34 7.25 14.34 -12.79
N LEU A 35 8.13 13.97 -11.85
CA LEU A 35 8.17 14.62 -10.56
C LEU A 35 8.99 15.92 -10.65
N ASP A 36 8.30 17.06 -10.63
CA ASP A 36 8.92 18.38 -10.76
C ASP A 36 9.29 19.02 -9.40
N PRO A 37 10.22 20.00 -9.36
CA PRO A 37 10.57 20.69 -8.12
C PRO A 37 9.38 21.40 -7.46
N GLY A 38 9.03 20.97 -6.25
CA GLY A 38 7.89 21.51 -5.49
C GLY A 38 6.69 20.57 -5.44
N GLU A 39 6.73 19.48 -6.17
CA GLU A 39 5.77 18.38 -6.11
C GLU A 39 6.23 17.32 -5.12
N THR A 40 5.27 16.70 -4.43
CA THR A 40 5.53 15.51 -3.60
C THR A 40 5.11 14.23 -4.31
N CYS A 41 4.26 14.34 -5.34
CA CYS A 41 3.79 13.28 -6.22
C CYS A 41 3.29 13.86 -7.55
N ASP A 42 3.17 13.04 -8.58
CA ASP A 42 2.53 13.42 -9.85
C ASP A 42 1.42 12.41 -10.21
N PRO A 43 0.16 12.84 -10.43
CA PRO A 43 -0.96 11.94 -10.72
C PRO A 43 -0.84 11.08 -11.99
N ALA A 44 0.02 11.48 -12.93
CA ALA A 44 0.30 10.71 -14.15
C ALA A 44 1.51 9.77 -13.98
N MET A 45 2.06 9.64 -12.77
CA MET A 45 3.08 8.66 -12.40
C MET A 45 2.49 7.55 -11.51
N ASP A 46 2.63 6.30 -11.95
CA ASP A 46 2.18 5.08 -11.26
C ASP A 46 3.18 4.60 -10.17
N LEU A 47 3.88 5.54 -9.52
CA LEU A 47 4.98 5.25 -8.60
C LEU A 47 4.66 5.56 -7.13
N TYR A 48 3.45 6.03 -6.85
CA TYR A 48 3.05 6.44 -5.51
C TYR A 48 2.04 5.47 -4.91
N SER A 49 2.39 4.89 -3.77
CA SER A 49 1.46 4.17 -2.88
C SER A 49 0.63 5.18 -2.09
N GLY A 50 -0.29 5.88 -2.76
CA GLY A 50 -1.13 6.88 -2.10
C GLY A 50 -1.91 7.75 -3.07
N VAL A 51 -2.76 8.62 -2.51
CA VAL A 51 -3.60 9.52 -3.32
C VAL A 51 -2.86 10.81 -3.61
N CYS A 52 -2.48 10.99 -4.87
CA CYS A 52 -1.92 12.24 -5.37
C CYS A 52 -3.03 13.22 -5.77
N SER A 53 -3.04 14.41 -5.15
CA SER A 53 -4.02 15.45 -5.48
C SER A 53 -3.73 16.15 -6.82
N ASP A 54 -4.71 16.90 -7.32
CA ASP A 54 -4.58 17.81 -8.48
C ASP A 54 -3.57 18.96 -8.28
N LYS A 55 -3.02 19.08 -7.08
CA LYS A 55 -1.95 20.02 -6.71
C LYS A 55 -0.60 19.34 -6.54
N CYS A 56 -0.48 18.05 -6.88
CA CYS A 56 0.76 17.29 -6.75
C CYS A 56 1.28 17.21 -5.30
N VAL A 57 0.32 17.29 -4.38
CA VAL A 57 0.54 17.04 -2.96
C VAL A 57 -0.02 15.67 -2.64
N LEU A 58 0.79 14.82 -2.01
CA LEU A 58 0.35 13.54 -1.49
C LEU A 58 -0.58 13.79 -0.31
N THR A 59 -1.80 13.26 -0.39
CA THR A 59 -2.85 13.54 0.60
C THR A 59 -3.10 12.39 1.57
N GLN A 60 -2.73 11.18 1.17
CA GLN A 60 -2.86 9.92 1.90
C GLN A 60 -1.67 9.08 1.46
N PHE A 61 -1.03 8.37 2.40
CA PHE A 61 0.11 7.52 2.12
C PHE A 61 -0.21 6.10 2.57
N CYS A 62 -0.35 5.21 1.60
CA CYS A 62 -0.58 3.81 1.85
C CYS A 62 0.71 3.15 2.33
N GLY A 63 0.60 2.41 3.44
CA GLY A 63 1.69 1.69 4.07
C GLY A 63 2.37 2.47 5.20
N ASN A 64 1.71 3.46 5.80
CA ASN A 64 2.22 4.14 7.01
C ASN A 64 1.67 3.56 8.32
N GLY A 65 0.77 2.58 8.24
CA GLY A 65 0.10 1.93 9.36
C GLY A 65 -1.08 2.72 9.91
N VAL A 66 -1.56 3.74 9.19
CA VAL A 66 -2.64 4.63 9.62
C VAL A 66 -3.63 4.80 8.47
N VAL A 67 -4.87 4.34 8.68
CA VAL A 67 -5.95 4.52 7.70
C VAL A 67 -6.34 6.00 7.60
N GLU A 68 -6.10 6.61 6.44
CA GLU A 68 -6.35 8.02 6.15
C GLU A 68 -7.34 8.22 4.98
N GLY A 69 -8.37 9.03 5.21
CA GLY A 69 -9.23 9.54 4.14
C GLY A 69 -10.03 8.48 3.37
N SER A 70 -9.52 8.02 2.21
CA SER A 70 -10.18 7.04 1.31
C SER A 70 -9.51 5.67 1.28
N GLU A 71 -8.53 5.44 2.15
CA GLU A 71 -7.96 4.12 2.39
C GLU A 71 -8.99 3.21 3.06
N GLU A 72 -9.10 1.97 2.60
CA GLU A 72 -9.97 0.94 3.21
C GLU A 72 -9.22 0.16 4.29
N CYS A 73 -7.89 0.09 4.19
CA CYS A 73 -6.94 -0.54 5.11
C CYS A 73 -5.59 0.19 5.02
N ASP A 74 -4.70 -0.06 5.99
CA ASP A 74 -3.25 0.22 5.90
C ASP A 74 -2.53 -0.74 6.86
N ASP A 75 -1.75 -1.68 6.32
CA ASP A 75 -1.03 -2.71 7.08
C ASP A 75 0.42 -2.33 7.42
N GLY A 76 0.81 -1.07 7.19
CA GLY A 76 2.15 -0.56 7.46
C GLY A 76 3.17 -0.86 6.36
N ASN A 77 2.75 -1.37 5.20
CA ASN A 77 3.60 -1.48 4.03
C ASN A 77 2.82 -1.40 2.70
N VAL A 78 3.50 -1.67 1.58
CA VAL A 78 2.93 -1.53 0.21
C VAL A 78 3.03 -2.85 -0.57
N GLY A 79 3.16 -3.93 0.19
CA GLY A 79 3.03 -5.29 -0.26
C GLY A 79 1.65 -5.52 -0.88
N ASN A 80 1.55 -6.59 -1.63
CA ASN A 80 0.27 -7.15 -1.98
C ASN A 80 0.30 -8.61 -1.49
N GLY A 81 -0.84 -9.16 -1.14
CA GLY A 81 -1.02 -10.48 -0.54
C GLY A 81 -0.77 -10.52 0.97
N ASP A 82 -0.92 -9.39 1.66
CA ASP A 82 -0.66 -9.23 3.10
C ASP A 82 -1.78 -8.47 3.84
N GLY A 83 -2.94 -8.29 3.20
CA GLY A 83 -4.12 -7.69 3.82
C GLY A 83 -4.56 -6.39 3.17
N CYS A 84 -3.60 -5.66 2.62
CA CYS A 84 -3.86 -4.37 2.04
C CYS A 84 -3.09 -4.19 0.74
N THR A 85 -3.80 -3.91 -0.37
CA THR A 85 -3.10 -3.64 -1.63
C THR A 85 -2.26 -2.38 -1.49
N ARG A 86 -1.27 -2.20 -2.38
CA ARG A 86 -0.53 -0.93 -2.50
C ARG A 86 -1.40 0.32 -2.74
N GLU A 87 -2.65 0.14 -3.17
CA GLU A 87 -3.65 1.20 -3.35
C GLU A 87 -4.56 1.38 -2.12
N CYS A 88 -4.21 0.73 -1.00
CA CYS A 88 -4.94 0.70 0.25
C CYS A 88 -6.41 0.28 0.07
N ARG A 89 -6.59 -0.78 -0.71
CA ARG A 89 -7.84 -1.54 -0.81
C ARG A 89 -7.68 -2.79 0.02
N ILE A 90 -8.74 -3.20 0.72
CA ILE A 90 -8.73 -4.50 1.39
C ILE A 90 -8.53 -5.56 0.31
N GLU A 91 -7.47 -6.35 0.45
CA GLU A 91 -7.29 -7.51 -0.39
C GLU A 91 -8.30 -8.54 0.03
N THR A 92 -9.13 -9.02 -0.90
CA THR A 92 -10.04 -10.10 -0.58
C THR A 92 -9.38 -11.43 -0.89
N GLY A 93 -9.38 -12.36 0.05
CA GLY A 93 -8.95 -13.73 -0.14
C GLY A 93 -7.85 -14.16 0.82
N CYS A 94 -7.68 -15.48 0.84
CA CYS A 94 -6.90 -16.15 1.84
C CYS A 94 -5.44 -15.70 1.94
N GLY A 95 -4.94 -15.63 3.17
CA GLY A 95 -3.58 -15.33 3.53
C GLY A 95 -3.29 -13.84 3.69
N ASN A 96 -4.31 -13.02 3.90
CA ASN A 96 -4.23 -11.56 3.98
C ASN A 96 -4.22 -11.03 5.44
N GLY A 97 -4.27 -11.94 6.42
CA GLY A 97 -4.33 -11.63 7.85
C GLY A 97 -5.72 -11.25 8.40
N PHE A 98 -6.76 -11.29 7.57
CA PHE A 98 -8.13 -10.91 7.92
C PHE A 98 -9.12 -12.00 7.54
N ILE A 99 -10.17 -12.19 8.34
CA ILE A 99 -11.27 -13.06 7.95
C ILE A 99 -12.20 -12.28 7.02
N ASP A 100 -12.16 -12.62 5.73
CA ASP A 100 -13.04 -12.02 4.75
C ASP A 100 -14.44 -12.62 4.76
N PHE A 101 -15.41 -11.77 4.43
CA PHE A 101 -16.82 -12.13 4.28
C PHE A 101 -17.37 -11.53 3.01
N THR A 102 -17.95 -12.37 2.16
CA THR A 102 -18.58 -11.98 0.90
C THR A 102 -19.94 -12.69 0.73
N ILE A 103 -20.73 -12.20 -0.22
CA ILE A 103 -21.98 -12.84 -0.64
C ILE A 103 -21.78 -13.36 -2.05
N ASP A 104 -22.02 -14.65 -2.29
CA ASP A 104 -21.96 -15.20 -3.64
C ASP A 104 -23.13 -14.73 -4.52
N GLU A 105 -23.07 -15.04 -5.82
CA GLU A 105 -24.11 -14.72 -6.80
C GLU A 105 -25.51 -15.30 -6.46
N ASN A 106 -25.56 -16.30 -5.58
CA ASN A 106 -26.79 -16.93 -5.11
C ASN A 106 -27.28 -16.37 -3.77
N GLY A 107 -26.60 -15.35 -3.22
CA GLY A 107 -26.94 -14.74 -1.94
C GLY A 107 -26.44 -15.53 -0.71
N ARG A 108 -25.53 -16.50 -0.88
CA ARG A 108 -24.97 -17.26 0.24
C ARG A 108 -23.80 -16.50 0.85
N LEU A 109 -23.73 -16.53 2.19
CA LEU A 109 -22.57 -16.07 2.92
C LEU A 109 -21.38 -17.00 2.59
N VAL A 110 -20.33 -16.43 2.01
CA VAL A 110 -19.03 -17.07 1.79
C VAL A 110 -18.04 -16.32 2.65
N TYR A 111 -17.37 -17.03 3.55
CA TYR A 111 -16.42 -16.43 4.46
C TYR A 111 -15.27 -17.41 4.68
N GLU A 112 -14.15 -16.86 5.10
CA GLU A 112 -12.94 -17.61 5.44
C GLU A 112 -13.09 -18.19 6.85
N GLU A 113 -12.79 -19.48 7.04
CA GLU A 113 -12.88 -20.09 8.36
C GLU A 113 -11.70 -19.68 9.26
N CYS A 114 -10.59 -19.29 8.64
CA CYS A 114 -9.35 -18.84 9.23
C CYS A 114 -8.62 -17.93 8.24
N ASP A 115 -7.65 -17.16 8.72
CA ASP A 115 -6.62 -16.52 7.91
C ASP A 115 -5.37 -16.35 8.79
N ASP A 116 -4.22 -16.86 8.34
CA ASP A 116 -2.94 -16.80 9.05
C ASP A 116 -1.86 -16.01 8.29
N ASN A 117 -2.29 -15.04 7.48
CA ASN A 117 -1.42 -14.10 6.75
C ASN A 117 -0.42 -14.79 5.81
N ASN A 118 -0.78 -15.98 5.30
CA ASN A 118 -0.03 -16.65 4.26
C ASN A 118 -0.88 -17.71 3.53
N LEU A 119 -0.33 -18.37 2.50
CA LEU A 119 -1.00 -19.40 1.70
C LEU A 119 -0.35 -20.80 1.85
N SER A 120 0.22 -21.09 3.01
CA SER A 120 0.75 -22.42 3.34
C SER A 120 -0.42 -23.37 3.67
N ASP A 121 -0.25 -24.65 3.35
CA ASP A 121 -1.18 -25.72 3.75
C ASP A 121 -0.66 -26.50 4.97
N SER A 122 0.43 -26.04 5.60
CA SER A 122 1.19 -26.77 6.63
C SER A 122 1.07 -26.21 8.05
N ASP A 123 0.23 -25.20 8.20
CA ASP A 123 -0.07 -24.42 9.39
C ASP A 123 -1.55 -24.59 9.79
N SER A 124 -2.04 -23.72 10.67
CA SER A 124 -3.39 -23.76 11.23
C SER A 124 -4.47 -23.42 10.22
N CYS A 125 -4.14 -22.62 9.19
CA CYS A 125 -5.05 -22.31 8.10
C CYS A 125 -4.53 -22.90 6.78
N SER A 126 -5.43 -23.37 5.91
CA SER A 126 -5.03 -23.82 4.58
C SER A 126 -4.92 -22.66 3.60
N SER A 127 -4.28 -22.90 2.46
CA SER A 127 -4.26 -21.98 1.30
C SER A 127 -5.65 -21.69 0.70
N THR A 128 -6.68 -22.41 1.15
CA THR A 128 -8.08 -22.18 0.77
C THR A 128 -8.93 -21.64 1.92
N CYS A 129 -8.29 -21.17 3.00
CA CYS A 129 -8.91 -20.59 4.19
C CYS A 129 -9.97 -21.48 4.84
N THR A 130 -9.67 -22.78 4.83
CA THR A 130 -10.37 -23.79 5.62
C THR A 130 -9.49 -24.15 6.80
N LEU A 131 -10.08 -24.27 7.99
CA LEU A 131 -9.33 -24.73 9.16
C LEU A 131 -8.80 -26.15 8.91
N LEU A 132 -7.50 -26.33 9.06
CA LEU A 132 -6.88 -27.63 9.02
C LEU A 132 -7.08 -28.31 10.38
N SER A 133 -8.25 -28.92 10.57
CA SER A 133 -8.59 -29.69 11.78
C SER A 133 -7.51 -30.74 12.07
N GLY A 134 -6.65 -30.47 13.04
CA GLY A 134 -5.52 -31.32 13.43
C GLY A 134 -4.30 -30.58 13.99
N THR A 135 -4.24 -29.25 13.84
CA THR A 135 -3.22 -28.39 14.48
C THR A 135 -3.76 -27.69 15.73
N GLN A 136 -5.04 -27.31 15.75
CA GLN A 136 -5.73 -26.87 16.98
C GLN A 136 -5.61 -27.94 18.05
N THR A 137 -4.80 -27.65 19.06
CA THR A 137 -4.48 -28.58 20.12
C THR A 137 -4.85 -27.94 21.43
N CYS A 138 -6.06 -28.25 21.92
CA CYS A 138 -6.49 -27.86 23.24
C CYS A 138 -5.40 -28.20 24.27
N GLY A 139 -5.03 -27.19 25.05
CA GLY A 139 -3.99 -27.27 26.05
C GLY A 139 -2.58 -27.00 25.54
N ASN A 140 -2.43 -26.27 24.43
CA ASN A 140 -1.12 -25.85 23.91
C ASN A 140 -0.71 -24.44 24.40
N GLY A 141 -1.62 -23.73 25.08
CA GLY A 141 -1.42 -22.40 25.63
C GLY A 141 -1.73 -21.27 24.63
N LEU A 142 -2.32 -21.59 23.48
CA LEU A 142 -2.75 -20.63 22.46
C LEU A 142 -4.26 -20.71 22.34
N LEU A 143 -4.93 -19.56 22.35
CA LEU A 143 -6.36 -19.49 22.08
C LEU A 143 -6.58 -19.51 20.57
N GLU A 144 -7.02 -20.64 20.03
CA GLU A 144 -7.28 -20.83 18.60
C GLU A 144 -8.80 -20.90 18.33
N PHE A 145 -9.30 -20.50 17.16
CA PHE A 145 -10.71 -20.74 16.84
C PHE A 145 -10.91 -22.21 16.42
N PRO A 146 -11.94 -22.95 16.91
CA PRO A 146 -13.11 -22.52 17.67
C PRO A 146 -13.03 -22.76 19.20
N GLU A 147 -11.84 -22.72 19.79
CA GLU A 147 -11.69 -22.84 21.25
C GLU A 147 -12.27 -21.61 21.93
N ASP A 148 -13.13 -21.83 22.94
CA ASP A 148 -13.64 -20.75 23.79
C ASP A 148 -12.57 -20.27 24.79
N CYS A 149 -11.58 -21.12 25.08
CA CYS A 149 -10.47 -20.88 25.99
C CYS A 149 -9.35 -21.94 25.76
N ASP A 150 -8.12 -21.66 26.24
CA ASP A 150 -7.01 -22.63 26.34
C ASP A 150 -6.15 -22.22 27.57
N ASP A 151 -5.95 -23.13 28.54
CA ASP A 151 -5.17 -22.87 29.75
C ASP A 151 -3.74 -23.46 29.72
N GLY A 152 -3.35 -24.05 28.58
CA GLY A 152 -2.06 -24.69 28.40
C GLY A 152 -1.99 -26.15 28.85
N ASN A 153 -3.11 -26.82 29.15
CA ASN A 153 -3.15 -28.26 29.32
C ASN A 153 -4.54 -28.90 29.04
N THR A 154 -4.70 -30.21 29.28
CA THR A 154 -5.95 -30.97 29.04
C THR A 154 -6.54 -31.59 30.31
N THR A 155 -6.27 -30.96 31.46
CA THR A 155 -6.77 -31.42 32.77
C THR A 155 -8.18 -30.89 33.00
N ASP A 156 -9.08 -31.77 33.43
CA ASP A 156 -10.45 -31.33 33.72
C ASP A 156 -10.51 -30.54 35.05
N GLY A 157 -10.96 -29.28 34.97
CA GLY A 157 -11.46 -28.52 36.12
C GLY A 157 -10.44 -27.66 36.87
N ASP A 158 -9.27 -27.39 36.30
CA ASP A 158 -8.27 -26.44 36.80
C ASP A 158 -8.29 -25.07 36.10
N GLY A 159 -9.08 -24.90 35.04
CA GLY A 159 -9.24 -23.64 34.35
C GLY A 159 -10.22 -23.73 33.19
N CYS A 160 -9.88 -23.08 32.08
CA CYS A 160 -10.08 -23.80 30.82
C CYS A 160 -9.22 -25.07 30.83
#